data_AF-A0A2E0QQ86-F1
#
_entry.id   AF-A0A2E0QQ86-F1
#
_cell.length_a   1.000
_cell.length_b   1.000
_cell.length_c   1.000
_cell.angle_alpha   90.00
_cell.angle_beta   90.00
_cell.angle_gamma   90.00
#
_symmetry.space_group_name_H-M   'P 1'
#
loop_
_entity.id
_entity.type
_entity.pdbx_description
1 polymer ?
#
loop_
_entity_poly.entity_id
_entity_poly.type
_entity_poly.pdbx_seq_one_letter_code
_entity_poly.pdbx_strand_id
1 'polypeptide(L)'
;MRESDRSSTVWMLVLGTVSVLPFSACTTTSNLSAISNSNIQAVNRIAQEPAAEAPQEETTPEPSDTIVGTPETLAQPDPVAIERPAPSKPPILLASVPRTPVESRPTNQIMMVRTTAYSHLQADSLPYGRKSAAGNDLQYGSRVRSAAADWSKYPLGTRFMIEGLPYEYVIDDYGSALCGTETIDIYKPNLAGIGQWGARNVPIKVLEWGSFEESRKILDSRKHVKHAHHVRKMLYEIEKKGKAGYLTPTSGGNA
;
A
#
# COMPACT_ATOMS: atom_id res chain seq x y z
N MET A 1 77.98 34.21 -15.31
CA MET A 1 78.48 32.82 -15.31
C MET A 1 77.35 31.93 -15.79
N ARG A 2 77.52 31.36 -17.00
CA ARG A 2 76.93 30.12 -17.59
C ARG A 2 75.39 29.97 -17.62
N GLU A 3 74.77 29.98 -18.81
CA GLU A 3 74.59 28.84 -19.76
C GLU A 3 73.60 27.80 -19.22
N SER A 4 72.36 27.73 -19.73
CA SER A 4 71.88 27.13 -20.99
C SER A 4 71.64 25.62 -20.92
N ASP A 5 70.40 25.18 -21.12
CA ASP A 5 69.97 24.05 -22.00
C ASP A 5 68.49 23.74 -21.72
N ARG A 6 67.53 23.84 -22.66
CA ARG A 6 67.27 23.03 -23.87
C ARG A 6 67.18 21.51 -23.60
N SER A 7 65.97 20.97 -23.62
CA SER A 7 65.62 19.68 -24.26
C SER A 7 64.09 19.48 -24.19
N SER A 8 63.35 19.69 -25.28
CA SER A 8 62.93 18.69 -26.27
C SER A 8 61.82 17.73 -25.83
N THR A 9 60.59 18.12 -26.21
CA THR A 9 59.64 17.39 -27.06
C THR A 9 59.59 15.86 -26.98
N VAL A 10 58.46 15.30 -26.51
CA VAL A 10 57.79 14.17 -27.17
C VAL A 10 56.27 14.36 -27.07
N TRP A 11 55.64 14.63 -28.22
CA TRP A 11 54.20 14.51 -28.42
C TRP A 11 53.89 13.04 -28.71
N MET A 12 53.12 12.36 -27.86
CA MET A 12 52.50 11.08 -28.22
C MET A 12 51.15 11.35 -28.90
N LEU A 13 51.15 11.21 -30.22
CA LEU A 13 49.95 11.03 -31.04
C LEU A 13 49.37 9.65 -30.75
N VAL A 14 48.23 9.60 -30.07
CA VAL A 14 47.39 8.40 -29.99
C VAL A 14 46.51 8.37 -31.24
N LEU A 15 46.92 7.58 -32.22
CA LEU A 15 46.08 7.15 -33.34
C LEU A 15 45.09 6.08 -32.83
N GLY A 16 43.96 6.54 -32.30
CA GLY A 16 42.81 5.71 -31.98
C GLY A 16 41.99 5.44 -33.24
N THR A 17 42.11 4.23 -33.77
CA THR A 17 41.38 3.72 -34.92
C THR A 17 39.87 3.80 -34.73
N VAL A 18 39.19 4.47 -35.66
CA VAL A 18 37.74 4.46 -35.82
C VAL A 18 37.33 3.06 -36.31
N SER A 19 36.83 2.20 -35.42
CA SER A 19 36.10 0.99 -35.80
C SER A 19 34.72 1.39 -36.31
N VAL A 20 34.59 1.51 -37.63
CA VAL A 20 33.30 1.55 -38.31
C VAL A 20 32.71 0.15 -38.25
N LEU A 21 31.69 -0.04 -37.41
CA LEU A 21 30.85 -1.23 -37.40
C LEU A 21 30.01 -1.23 -38.69
N PRO A 22 29.99 -2.32 -39.49
CA PRO A 22 29.04 -2.45 -40.56
C PRO A 22 27.63 -2.61 -39.98
N PHE A 23 26.74 -1.69 -40.33
CA PHE A 23 25.30 -1.86 -40.21
C PHE A 23 24.87 -3.05 -41.09
N SER A 24 24.71 -4.22 -40.49
CA SER A 24 23.96 -5.31 -41.10
C SER A 24 22.48 -4.94 -41.09
N ALA A 25 22.03 -4.34 -42.18
CA ALA A 25 20.63 -4.28 -42.56
C ALA A 25 20.18 -5.70 -42.96
N CYS A 26 19.46 -6.38 -42.06
CA CYS A 26 18.61 -7.51 -42.43
C CYS A 26 17.17 -7.05 -42.43
N THR A 27 16.69 -6.67 -43.61
CA THR A 27 15.29 -6.71 -43.99
C THR A 27 14.84 -8.16 -43.96
N THR A 28 14.03 -8.53 -42.96
CA THR A 28 13.22 -9.76 -43.03
C THR A 28 11.75 -9.34 -43.04
N THR A 29 11.21 -9.37 -44.24
CA THR A 29 9.80 -9.30 -44.56
C THR A 29 9.15 -10.66 -44.26
N SER A 30 7.88 -10.58 -43.84
CA SER A 30 6.83 -11.60 -44.02
C SER A 30 6.92 -12.90 -43.21
N ASN A 31 6.02 -13.05 -42.23
CA ASN A 31 4.79 -13.81 -42.46
C ASN A 31 3.86 -13.76 -41.24
N LEU A 32 2.75 -13.04 -41.39
CA LEU A 32 1.52 -13.28 -40.67
C LEU A 32 0.98 -14.64 -41.12
N SER A 33 1.02 -15.65 -40.27
CA SER A 33 0.18 -16.84 -40.44
C SER A 33 -1.17 -16.56 -39.80
N ALA A 34 -2.14 -16.26 -40.67
CA ALA A 34 -3.55 -16.38 -40.37
C ALA A 34 -3.89 -17.83 -40.02
N ILE A 35 -4.42 -18.07 -38.82
CA ILE A 35 -5.23 -19.25 -38.55
C ILE A 35 -6.68 -18.77 -38.65
N SER A 36 -7.22 -18.94 -39.85
CA SER A 36 -8.64 -19.05 -40.10
C SER A 36 -9.08 -20.45 -39.68
N ASN A 37 -10.10 -20.52 -38.82
CA ASN A 37 -11.07 -21.60 -38.87
C ASN A 37 -12.45 -20.96 -38.79
N SER A 38 -13.00 -20.73 -39.98
CA SER A 38 -14.41 -20.52 -40.25
C SER A 38 -15.19 -21.80 -39.96
N ASN A 39 -16.28 -21.70 -39.18
CA ASN A 39 -17.45 -22.55 -39.38
C ASN A 39 -18.74 -21.74 -39.14
N ILE A 40 -19.39 -21.43 -40.26
CA ILE A 40 -20.86 -21.44 -40.52
C ILE A 40 -21.72 -20.54 -39.61
N GLN A 41 -22.06 -19.32 -40.08
CA GLN A 41 -23.30 -18.97 -40.83
C GLN A 41 -24.58 -19.18 -40.01
N ALA A 42 -25.20 -18.08 -39.55
CA ALA A 42 -26.35 -17.40 -40.17
C ALA A 42 -27.66 -17.92 -39.52
N VAL A 43 -28.71 -17.15 -39.25
CA VAL A 43 -29.43 -16.21 -40.10
C VAL A 43 -30.36 -15.37 -39.20
N ASN A 44 -30.63 -14.14 -39.66
CA ASN A 44 -31.86 -13.35 -39.53
C ASN A 44 -31.89 -12.09 -38.66
N ARG A 45 -32.18 -11.02 -39.40
CA ARG A 45 -32.33 -9.63 -39.04
C ARG A 45 -33.59 -9.14 -39.77
N ILE A 46 -34.67 -8.89 -39.05
CA ILE A 46 -35.89 -8.15 -39.44
C ILE A 46 -36.57 -7.79 -38.09
N ALA A 47 -37.21 -6.66 -37.81
CA ALA A 47 -37.22 -5.25 -38.22
C ALA A 47 -38.12 -4.54 -37.16
N GLN A 48 -37.99 -3.22 -37.04
CA GLN A 48 -39.04 -2.24 -36.70
C GLN A 48 -39.73 -2.24 -35.29
N GLU A 49 -39.49 -1.14 -34.57
CA GLU A 49 -40.47 -0.37 -33.74
C GLU A 49 -41.62 0.18 -34.62
N PRO A 50 -42.82 0.61 -34.11
CA PRO A 50 -42.97 1.46 -32.90
C PRO A 50 -44.29 1.35 -32.06
N ALA A 51 -44.28 2.08 -30.93
CA ALA A 51 -45.33 2.90 -30.29
C ALA A 51 -46.65 2.35 -29.67
N ALA A 52 -46.87 2.85 -28.44
CA ALA A 52 -48.11 3.36 -27.83
C ALA A 52 -48.98 2.43 -26.94
N GLU A 53 -49.02 2.81 -25.65
CA GLU A 53 -50.21 3.29 -24.90
C GLU A 53 -50.56 2.53 -23.59
N ALA A 54 -50.57 3.29 -22.49
CA ALA A 54 -51.10 2.95 -21.16
C ALA A 54 -52.65 3.08 -21.14
N PRO A 55 -53.41 2.73 -20.07
CA PRO A 55 -53.40 3.47 -18.80
C PRO A 55 -53.70 2.69 -17.48
N GLN A 56 -53.14 3.25 -16.39
CA GLN A 56 -53.66 3.51 -15.02
C GLN A 56 -54.54 2.50 -14.25
N GLU A 57 -54.19 2.28 -12.96
CA GLU A 57 -55.09 2.66 -11.85
C GLU A 57 -54.31 2.91 -10.52
N GLU A 58 -54.84 3.87 -9.78
CA GLU A 58 -54.37 4.56 -8.58
C GLU A 58 -55.17 4.05 -7.36
N THR A 59 -54.61 4.08 -6.14
CA THR A 59 -55.34 4.43 -4.89
C THR A 59 -54.47 4.32 -3.63
N THR A 60 -54.41 5.42 -2.88
CA THR A 60 -54.19 5.52 -1.42
C THR A 60 -55.04 6.72 -0.97
N PRO A 61 -55.73 6.71 0.19
CA PRO A 61 -55.18 7.34 1.42
C PRO A 61 -55.67 6.70 2.76
N GLU A 62 -54.82 6.53 3.80
CA GLU A 62 -54.75 7.29 5.09
C GLU A 62 -55.81 6.88 6.17
N PRO A 63 -55.81 7.40 7.43
CA PRO A 63 -55.20 6.79 8.64
C PRO A 63 -56.24 6.59 9.79
N SER A 64 -55.86 6.04 10.96
CA SER A 64 -56.73 6.06 12.16
C SER A 64 -55.98 6.18 13.51
N ASP A 65 -56.24 7.32 14.15
CA ASP A 65 -56.59 7.63 15.54
C ASP A 65 -55.85 7.09 16.79
N THR A 66 -55.37 8.09 17.53
CA THR A 66 -55.07 8.29 18.95
C THR A 66 -56.10 7.76 19.96
N ILE A 67 -55.68 7.09 21.06
CA ILE A 67 -56.34 7.16 22.39
C ILE A 67 -55.31 7.10 23.55
N VAL A 68 -55.55 7.98 24.54
CA VAL A 68 -54.90 8.26 25.83
C VAL A 68 -55.15 7.16 26.89
N GLY A 69 -54.22 6.98 27.87
CA GLY A 69 -54.62 6.44 29.18
C GLY A 69 -53.55 5.71 29.99
N THR A 70 -52.84 6.45 30.83
CA THR A 70 -52.08 5.98 32.01
C THR A 70 -53.00 5.23 32.99
N PRO A 71 -52.49 4.24 33.74
CA PRO A 71 -52.49 4.42 35.19
C PRO A 71 -51.19 4.02 35.88
N GLU A 72 -50.93 4.81 36.90
CA GLU A 72 -49.91 4.78 37.95
C GLU A 72 -50.13 3.59 38.91
N THR A 73 -49.07 2.88 39.32
CA THR A 73 -49.00 2.15 40.61
C THR A 73 -47.54 1.86 41.01
N LEU A 74 -47.06 2.66 41.97
CA LEU A 74 -46.38 2.34 43.24
C LEU A 74 -45.23 1.28 43.31
N ALA A 75 -44.03 1.83 43.60
CA ALA A 75 -43.16 1.56 44.76
C ALA A 75 -42.18 0.35 44.84
N GLN A 76 -40.87 0.72 44.73
CA GLN A 76 -39.69 0.41 45.59
C GLN A 76 -39.07 -1.01 45.60
N PRO A 77 -37.80 -1.22 46.04
CA PRO A 77 -36.64 -0.32 46.24
C PRO A 77 -35.31 -0.83 45.60
N ASP A 78 -34.27 0.02 45.61
CA ASP A 78 -32.88 -0.29 45.21
C ASP A 78 -32.19 -1.33 46.13
N PRO A 79 -31.32 -2.19 45.57
CA PRO A 79 -30.20 -2.75 46.32
C PRO A 79 -28.84 -2.23 45.82
N VAL A 80 -28.20 -1.52 46.74
CA VAL A 80 -26.77 -1.30 47.00
C VAL A 80 -25.78 -2.19 46.22
N ALA A 81 -24.73 -1.52 45.72
CA ALA A 81 -23.56 -2.04 45.02
C ALA A 81 -22.81 -3.20 45.71
N ILE A 82 -22.30 -4.15 44.91
CA ILE A 82 -21.15 -5.00 45.25
C ILE A 82 -20.25 -5.11 44.00
N GLU A 83 -19.08 -4.48 44.06
CA GLU A 83 -17.97 -4.71 43.13
C GLU A 83 -17.51 -6.17 43.23
N ARG A 84 -17.39 -6.86 42.09
CA ARG A 84 -16.87 -8.22 42.02
C ARG A 84 -15.35 -8.19 41.76
N PRO A 85 -14.53 -9.01 42.45
CA PRO A 85 -13.08 -8.83 42.54
C PRO A 85 -12.35 -9.26 41.27
N ALA A 86 -11.21 -8.61 41.02
CA ALA A 86 -10.22 -9.01 40.03
C ALA A 86 -9.57 -10.37 40.38
N PRO A 87 -9.50 -11.32 39.44
CA PRO A 87 -8.57 -12.44 39.55
C PRO A 87 -7.22 -12.10 38.92
N SER A 88 -6.23 -11.96 39.79
CA SER A 88 -4.80 -11.94 39.47
C SER A 88 -4.33 -13.34 39.02
N LYS A 89 -3.54 -13.41 37.94
CA LYS A 89 -2.70 -14.57 37.62
C LYS A 89 -1.25 -14.10 37.41
N PRO A 90 -0.26 -14.66 38.13
CA PRO A 90 1.17 -14.32 37.97
C PRO A 90 1.74 -14.83 36.63
N PRO A 91 2.94 -14.38 36.23
CA PRO A 91 3.28 -14.06 34.85
C PRO A 91 3.60 -15.31 34.03
N ILE A 92 3.12 -15.35 32.79
CA ILE A 92 3.63 -16.28 31.78
C ILE A 92 4.93 -15.68 31.23
N LEU A 93 6.06 -16.26 31.62
CA LEU A 93 7.35 -16.03 30.97
C LEU A 93 7.28 -16.59 29.55
N LEU A 94 7.32 -15.72 28.56
CA LEU A 94 7.58 -16.09 27.17
C LEU A 94 8.72 -15.23 26.63
N ALA A 95 9.95 -15.70 26.87
CA ALA A 95 11.02 -15.52 25.91
C ALA A 95 10.52 -16.10 24.56
N SER A 96 10.78 -15.55 23.38
CA SER A 96 11.91 -14.75 22.96
C SER A 96 11.53 -14.16 21.60
N VAL A 97 11.38 -12.84 21.52
CA VAL A 97 11.89 -12.07 20.39
C VAL A 97 12.31 -10.73 20.99
N PRO A 98 13.62 -10.40 21.03
CA PRO A 98 14.02 -9.05 21.36
C PRO A 98 13.52 -8.15 20.24
N ARG A 99 12.45 -7.40 20.52
CA ARG A 99 11.98 -6.34 19.62
C ARG A 99 12.91 -5.16 19.84
N THR A 100 13.97 -5.12 19.05
CA THR A 100 14.86 -3.98 18.99
C THR A 100 14.04 -2.69 18.77
N PRO A 101 14.26 -1.63 19.57
CA PRO A 101 13.82 -0.27 19.25
C PRO A 101 14.06 0.04 17.78
N VAL A 102 13.23 0.88 17.16
CA VAL A 102 13.25 1.19 15.71
C VAL A 102 14.66 1.48 15.18
N GLU A 103 15.48 2.13 16.00
CA GLU A 103 16.86 2.52 15.71
C GLU A 103 17.89 1.37 15.79
N SER A 104 17.55 0.26 16.43
CA SER A 104 18.41 -0.93 16.60
C SER A 104 17.99 -2.12 15.73
N ARG A 105 17.08 -1.91 14.77
CA ARG A 105 16.74 -2.96 13.79
C ARG A 105 17.84 -3.03 12.73
N PRO A 106 18.37 -4.23 12.43
CA PRO A 106 19.37 -4.36 11.38
C PRO A 106 18.77 -3.97 10.03
N THR A 107 19.25 -2.86 9.46
CA THR A 107 18.96 -2.38 8.09
C THR A 107 19.70 -3.18 7.00
N ASN A 108 20.29 -4.32 7.38
CA ASN A 108 20.99 -5.20 6.44
C ASN A 108 20.48 -6.64 6.50
N GLN A 109 19.37 -6.90 7.22
CA GLN A 109 18.79 -8.24 7.26
C GLN A 109 17.93 -8.49 6.03
N ILE A 110 18.19 -9.61 5.34
CA ILE A 110 17.31 -10.14 4.32
C ILE A 110 16.18 -10.91 5.03
N MET A 111 14.94 -10.61 4.68
CA MET A 111 13.76 -11.28 5.24
C MET A 111 12.78 -11.69 4.15
N MET A 112 12.20 -12.87 4.29
CA MET A 112 11.17 -13.36 3.35
C MET A 112 9.82 -12.75 3.70
N VAL A 113 9.25 -12.01 2.76
CA VAL A 113 7.99 -11.28 2.94
C VAL A 113 7.00 -11.67 1.86
N ARG A 114 5.75 -11.94 2.27
CA ARG A 114 4.64 -12.09 1.34
C ARG A 114 4.35 -10.74 0.69
N THR A 115 4.28 -10.72 -0.62
CA THR A 115 3.94 -9.53 -1.40
C THR A 115 2.75 -9.78 -2.29
N THR A 116 1.98 -8.73 -2.52
CA THR A 116 0.91 -8.65 -3.52
C THR A 116 1.16 -7.42 -4.41
N ALA A 117 0.21 -7.09 -5.29
CA ALA A 117 0.25 -5.81 -5.99
C ALA A 117 -1.13 -5.13 -6.02
N TYR A 118 -1.11 -3.80 -6.06
CA TYR A 118 -2.30 -2.97 -6.18
C TYR A 118 -2.12 -1.88 -7.23
N SER A 119 -3.22 -1.23 -7.59
CA SER A 119 -3.25 -0.07 -8.48
C SER A 119 -4.36 0.88 -8.09
N HIS A 120 -4.13 2.17 -8.31
CA HIS A 120 -5.15 3.21 -8.22
C HIS A 120 -6.35 3.01 -9.16
N LEU A 121 -6.25 2.08 -10.12
CA LEU A 121 -7.32 1.72 -11.05
C LEU A 121 -8.27 0.65 -10.49
N GLN A 122 -7.98 0.08 -9.31
CA GLN A 122 -8.91 -0.84 -8.64
C GLN A 122 -10.07 -0.06 -8.02
N ALA A 123 -11.26 -0.66 -8.00
CA ALA A 123 -12.52 0.01 -7.65
C ALA A 123 -12.51 0.68 -6.26
N ASP A 124 -11.85 0.05 -5.28
CA ASP A 124 -11.66 0.56 -3.93
C ASP A 124 -10.70 1.76 -3.85
N SER A 125 -9.86 1.93 -4.86
CA SER A 125 -8.82 2.96 -4.93
C SER A 125 -9.22 4.16 -5.80
N LEU A 126 -10.23 4.02 -6.67
CA LEU A 126 -10.69 5.07 -7.58
C LEU A 126 -10.98 6.43 -6.89
N PRO A 127 -11.62 6.49 -5.70
CA PRO A 127 -11.90 7.77 -5.05
C PRO A 127 -10.64 8.55 -4.63
N TYR A 128 -9.51 7.86 -4.46
CA TYR A 128 -8.24 8.45 -4.04
C TYR A 128 -7.32 8.77 -5.22
N GLY A 129 -7.62 8.22 -6.40
CA GLY A 129 -6.79 8.37 -7.59
C GLY A 129 -5.34 7.96 -7.30
N ARG A 130 -4.39 8.77 -7.76
CA ARG A 130 -2.95 8.49 -7.61
C ARG A 130 -2.36 8.96 -6.28
N LYS A 131 -3.17 9.29 -5.27
CA LYS A 131 -2.66 9.73 -3.97
C LYS A 131 -2.45 8.54 -3.04
N SER A 132 -1.29 8.47 -2.41
CA SER A 132 -1.03 7.52 -1.32
C SER A 132 -1.68 7.99 -0.02
N ALA A 133 -1.75 7.10 0.97
CA ALA A 133 -2.13 7.47 2.33
C ALA A 133 -1.19 8.50 2.97
N ALA A 134 0.07 8.65 2.53
CA ALA A 134 0.96 9.72 2.99
C ALA A 134 0.61 11.10 2.40
N GLY A 135 -0.26 11.15 1.37
CA GLY A 135 -0.68 12.38 0.70
C GLY A 135 0.20 12.80 -0.49
N ASN A 136 1.23 12.01 -0.82
CA ASN A 136 2.05 12.20 -2.02
C ASN A 136 1.47 11.44 -3.22
N ASP A 137 2.01 11.70 -4.42
CA ASP A 137 1.63 10.93 -5.61
C ASP A 137 2.32 9.56 -5.62
N LEU A 138 1.56 8.51 -5.93
CA LEU A 138 2.04 7.14 -6.08
C LEU A 138 3.12 7.06 -7.15
N GLN A 139 4.28 6.57 -6.72
CA GLN A 139 5.52 6.53 -7.49
C GLN A 139 5.68 5.19 -8.20
N TYR A 140 5.97 5.24 -9.49
CA TYR A 140 6.42 4.09 -10.27
C TYR A 140 7.60 4.48 -11.16
N GLY A 141 8.65 5.01 -10.52
CA GLY A 141 9.84 5.49 -11.20
C GLY A 141 10.83 4.39 -11.56
N SER A 142 11.91 4.80 -12.23
CA SER A 142 13.07 3.95 -12.52
C SER A 142 13.90 3.65 -11.27
N ARG A 143 13.86 4.52 -10.25
CA ARG A 143 14.60 4.38 -8.99
C ARG A 143 13.70 4.05 -7.80
N VAL A 144 12.64 4.83 -7.61
CA VAL A 144 11.76 4.76 -6.42
C VAL A 144 10.35 4.33 -6.82
N ARG A 145 9.75 3.44 -6.03
CA ARG A 145 8.39 2.94 -6.21
C ARG A 145 7.62 2.91 -4.89
N SER A 146 6.33 3.24 -4.95
CA SER A 146 5.44 3.19 -3.80
C SER A 146 5.06 1.76 -3.44
N ALA A 147 4.77 1.55 -2.16
CA ALA A 147 4.28 0.30 -1.62
C ALA A 147 3.36 0.57 -0.43
N ALA A 148 2.40 -0.33 -0.21
CA ALA A 148 1.47 -0.26 0.90
C ALA A 148 1.78 -1.35 1.92
N ALA A 149 1.57 -1.07 3.20
CA ALA A 149 1.68 -2.06 4.27
C ALA A 149 0.85 -1.67 5.49
N ASP A 150 0.79 -2.57 6.47
CA ASP A 150 0.38 -2.20 7.82
C ASP A 150 1.47 -1.32 8.48
N TRP A 151 1.15 -0.05 8.75
CA TRP A 151 2.08 0.91 9.36
C TRP A 151 2.47 0.59 10.81
N SER A 152 1.72 -0.28 11.51
CA SER A 152 2.15 -0.82 12.79
C SER A 152 3.26 -1.88 12.63
N LYS A 153 3.49 -2.41 11.44
CA LYS A 153 4.55 -3.39 11.13
C LYS A 153 5.71 -2.75 10.38
N TYR A 154 5.41 -2.10 9.26
CA TYR A 154 6.32 -1.34 8.41
C TYR A 154 5.88 0.13 8.43
N PRO A 155 6.41 0.93 9.37
CA PRO A 155 5.99 2.31 9.53
C PRO A 155 6.20 3.14 8.26
N LEU A 156 5.38 4.18 8.13
CA LEU A 156 5.47 5.18 7.08
C LEU A 156 6.91 5.65 6.87
N GLY A 157 7.35 5.62 5.61
CA GLY A 157 8.70 5.96 5.20
C GLY A 157 9.70 4.80 5.23
N THR A 158 9.29 3.57 5.58
CA THR A 158 10.19 2.40 5.48
C THR A 158 10.66 2.22 4.04
N ARG A 159 11.97 2.10 3.84
CA ARG A 159 12.62 1.95 2.53
C ARG A 159 13.24 0.56 2.44
N PHE A 160 13.00 -0.14 1.35
CA PHE A 160 13.52 -1.49 1.15
C PHE A 160 13.79 -1.79 -0.32
N MET A 161 14.58 -2.83 -0.57
CA MET A 161 14.78 -3.42 -1.89
C MET A 161 14.24 -4.84 -1.90
N ILE A 162 13.78 -5.29 -3.07
CA ILE A 162 13.48 -6.69 -3.33
C ILE A 162 14.70 -7.26 -4.06
N GLU A 163 15.24 -8.40 -3.61
CA GLU A 163 16.43 -8.94 -4.28
C GLU A 163 16.16 -9.29 -5.74
N GLY A 164 17.16 -9.04 -6.59
CA GLY A 164 17.04 -9.22 -8.03
C GLY A 164 16.30 -8.09 -8.76
N LEU A 165 15.75 -7.10 -8.06
CA LEU A 165 15.13 -5.92 -8.66
C LEU A 165 15.98 -4.66 -8.40
N PRO A 166 16.14 -3.77 -9.40
CA PRO A 166 16.98 -2.57 -9.28
C PRO A 166 16.23 -1.39 -8.63
N TYR A 167 15.12 -1.66 -7.95
CA TYR A 167 14.23 -0.62 -7.43
C TYR A 167 14.31 -0.53 -5.92
N GLU A 168 14.23 0.69 -5.45
CA GLU A 168 13.92 1.00 -4.07
C GLU A 168 12.40 1.18 -3.94
N TYR A 169 11.86 0.63 -2.86
CA TYR A 169 10.47 0.71 -2.51
C TYR A 169 10.31 1.51 -1.22
N VAL A 170 9.30 2.37 -1.19
CA VAL A 170 8.96 3.20 -0.03
C VAL A 170 7.55 2.86 0.42
N ILE A 171 7.40 2.56 1.71
CA ILE A 171 6.09 2.42 2.32
C ILE A 171 5.51 3.82 2.55
N ASP A 172 4.66 4.27 1.63
CA ASP A 172 3.94 5.54 1.67
C ASP A 172 2.42 5.37 1.71
N ASP A 173 1.93 4.13 1.59
CA ASP A 173 0.51 3.82 1.57
C ASP A 173 0.12 2.74 2.60
N TYR A 174 -1.18 2.59 2.86
CA TYR A 174 -1.74 1.49 3.66
C TYR A 174 -3.06 1.00 3.08
N GLY A 175 -3.44 -0.23 3.39
CA GLY A 175 -4.70 -0.83 2.96
C GLY A 175 -5.38 -1.62 4.07
N SER A 176 -6.72 -1.65 4.07
CA SER A 176 -7.51 -2.38 5.06
C SER A 176 -7.19 -3.88 5.07
N ALA A 177 -6.98 -4.48 3.90
CA ALA A 177 -6.63 -5.89 3.72
C ALA A 177 -5.23 -6.26 4.25
N LEU A 178 -4.34 -5.28 4.40
CA LEU A 178 -2.98 -5.49 4.89
C LEU A 178 -2.91 -5.45 6.42
N CYS A 179 -3.90 -4.84 7.07
CA CYS A 179 -3.90 -4.59 8.51
C CYS A 179 -3.93 -5.89 9.36
N GLY A 180 -2.93 -6.05 10.22
CA GLY A 180 -2.67 -7.23 11.03
C GLY A 180 -1.80 -8.28 10.34
N THR A 181 -1.45 -8.07 9.06
CA THR A 181 -0.57 -8.97 8.30
C THR A 181 0.85 -8.40 8.23
N GLU A 182 1.79 -9.19 7.73
CA GLU A 182 3.14 -8.72 7.38
C GLU A 182 3.31 -8.61 5.85
N THR A 183 2.19 -8.52 5.11
CA THR A 183 2.21 -8.41 3.65
C THR A 183 2.57 -6.99 3.22
N ILE A 184 3.39 -6.89 2.17
CA ILE A 184 3.66 -5.62 1.47
C ILE A 184 3.02 -5.65 0.09
N ASP A 185 2.23 -4.63 -0.24
CA ASP A 185 1.55 -4.50 -1.52
C ASP A 185 2.33 -3.58 -2.45
N ILE A 186 2.73 -4.07 -3.62
CA ILE A 186 3.58 -3.32 -4.55
C ILE A 186 2.73 -2.53 -5.53
N TYR A 187 2.93 -1.22 -5.59
CA TYR A 187 2.17 -0.37 -6.50
C TYR A 187 2.48 -0.70 -7.97
N LYS A 188 1.42 -0.73 -8.79
CA LYS A 188 1.46 -0.87 -10.25
C LYS A 188 0.61 0.22 -10.91
N PRO A 189 1.10 0.85 -11.99
CA PRO A 189 0.37 1.92 -12.67
C PRO A 189 -0.79 1.40 -13.53
N ASN A 190 -0.88 0.09 -13.74
CA ASN A 190 -1.93 -0.54 -14.52
C ASN A 190 -2.31 -1.91 -13.96
N LEU A 191 -3.51 -2.40 -14.32
CA LEU A 191 -4.06 -3.67 -13.83
C LEU A 191 -3.28 -4.89 -14.35
N ALA A 192 -2.75 -4.83 -15.57
CA ALA A 192 -1.91 -5.90 -16.12
C ALA A 192 -0.67 -6.15 -15.25
N GLY A 193 -0.05 -5.08 -14.74
CA GLY A 193 1.10 -5.14 -13.84
C GLY A 193 0.79 -5.80 -12.49
N ILE A 194 -0.47 -5.74 -12.02
CA ILE A 194 -0.91 -6.48 -10.83
C ILE A 194 -0.88 -7.97 -11.14
N GLY A 195 -1.52 -8.39 -12.25
CA GLY A 195 -1.59 -9.79 -12.65
C GLY A 195 -0.21 -10.40 -12.94
N GLN A 196 0.65 -9.65 -13.62
CA GLN A 196 2.05 -10.04 -13.86
C GLN A 196 2.86 -10.15 -12.56
N TRP A 197 2.49 -9.40 -11.53
CA TRP A 197 3.17 -9.50 -10.25
C TRP A 197 2.70 -10.72 -9.45
N GLY A 198 1.39 -10.87 -9.26
CA GLY A 198 0.80 -11.96 -8.47
C GLY A 198 1.16 -11.92 -6.98
N ALA A 199 0.55 -12.81 -6.20
CA ALA A 199 0.92 -13.00 -4.80
C ALA A 199 2.15 -13.92 -4.71
N ARG A 200 3.20 -13.51 -4.00
CA ARG A 200 4.44 -14.28 -3.87
C ARG A 200 5.24 -13.89 -2.65
N ASN A 201 6.08 -14.81 -2.18
CA ASN A 201 7.05 -14.50 -1.14
C ASN A 201 8.37 -14.11 -1.79
N VAL A 202 8.92 -12.97 -1.40
CA VAL A 202 10.18 -12.45 -1.94
C VAL A 202 11.14 -12.09 -0.79
N PRO A 203 12.46 -12.28 -0.99
CA PRO A 203 13.45 -11.74 -0.08
C PRO A 203 13.50 -10.22 -0.23
N ILE A 204 13.34 -9.50 0.88
CA ILE A 204 13.54 -8.06 0.94
C ILE A 204 14.73 -7.72 1.82
N LYS A 205 15.42 -6.64 1.45
CA LYS A 205 16.43 -5.98 2.28
C LYS A 205 15.88 -4.62 2.70
N VAL A 206 15.60 -4.44 3.99
CA VAL A 206 15.15 -3.14 4.52
C VAL A 206 16.35 -2.20 4.61
N LEU A 207 16.37 -1.13 3.82
CA LEU A 207 17.44 -0.13 3.84
C LEU A 207 17.33 0.81 5.03
N GLU A 208 16.09 1.18 5.37
CA GLU A 208 15.79 2.17 6.40
C GLU A 208 14.38 1.92 6.95
N TRP A 209 14.23 1.95 8.27
CA TRP A 209 12.92 1.84 8.88
C TRP A 209 12.24 3.21 8.93
N GLY A 210 10.94 3.23 8.66
CA GLY A 210 10.14 4.44 8.76
C GLY A 210 9.83 4.89 10.19
N SER A 211 9.02 5.93 10.32
CA SER A 211 8.66 6.53 11.61
C SER A 211 7.26 6.09 12.07
N PHE A 212 7.21 5.44 13.24
CA PHE A 212 5.93 5.17 13.92
C PHE A 212 5.25 6.45 14.40
N GLU A 213 6.00 7.51 14.70
CA GLU A 213 5.45 8.79 15.13
C GLU A 213 4.70 9.47 13.98
N GLU A 214 5.30 9.55 12.79
CA GLU A 214 4.64 10.09 11.60
C GLU A 214 3.46 9.22 11.16
N SER A 215 3.61 7.90 11.24
CA SER A 215 2.50 6.96 11.04
C SER A 215 1.34 7.28 11.99
N ARG A 216 1.63 7.43 13.28
CA ARG A 216 0.63 7.73 14.33
C ARG A 216 -0.08 9.04 14.05
N LYS A 217 0.66 10.10 13.70
CA LYS A 217 0.10 11.43 13.42
C LYS A 217 -0.95 11.39 12.32
N ILE A 218 -0.66 10.71 11.21
CA ILE A 218 -1.60 10.56 10.10
C ILE A 218 -2.79 9.67 10.51
N LEU A 219 -2.55 8.52 11.13
CA LEU A 219 -3.61 7.60 11.54
C LEU A 219 -4.56 8.22 12.57
N ASP A 220 -4.02 8.98 13.52
CA ASP A 220 -4.80 9.64 14.57
C ASP A 220 -5.82 10.63 13.97
N SER A 221 -5.41 11.42 12.98
CA SER A 221 -6.32 12.33 12.26
C SER A 221 -7.47 11.63 11.53
N ARG A 222 -7.34 10.33 11.25
CA ARG A 222 -8.29 9.54 10.44
C ARG A 222 -9.15 8.58 11.28
N LYS A 223 -8.87 8.44 12.58
CA LYS A 223 -9.51 7.42 13.45
C LYS A 223 -11.03 7.58 13.59
N HIS A 224 -11.53 8.79 13.38
CA HIS A 224 -12.95 9.14 13.53
C HIS A 224 -13.82 8.74 12.34
N VAL A 225 -13.23 8.33 11.22
CA VAL A 225 -13.99 7.87 10.05
C VAL A 225 -14.69 6.55 10.39
N LYS A 226 -16.02 6.49 10.15
CA LYS A 226 -16.89 5.36 10.54
C LYS A 226 -16.29 4.00 10.17
N HIS A 227 -15.87 3.84 8.92
CA HIS A 227 -15.37 2.57 8.38
C HIS A 227 -13.85 2.35 8.50
N ALA A 228 -13.13 3.23 9.21
CA ALA A 228 -11.67 3.16 9.37
C ALA A 228 -11.22 2.21 10.52
N HIS A 229 -11.79 1.00 10.59
CA HIS A 229 -11.41 0.01 11.61
C HIS A 229 -9.93 -0.38 11.54
N HIS A 230 -9.38 -0.49 10.33
CA HIS A 230 -7.97 -0.78 10.09
C HIS A 230 -7.06 0.35 10.61
N VAL A 231 -7.43 1.61 10.42
CA VAL A 231 -6.71 2.77 10.98
C VAL A 231 -6.65 2.69 12.50
N ARG A 232 -7.80 2.47 13.15
CA ARG A 232 -7.89 2.33 14.61
C ARG A 232 -7.03 1.17 15.13
N LYS A 233 -7.02 0.04 14.42
CA LYS A 233 -6.22 -1.14 14.78
C LYS A 233 -4.71 -0.86 14.66
N MET A 234 -4.26 -0.26 13.56
CA MET A 234 -2.85 0.12 13.39
C MET A 234 -2.41 1.13 14.45
N LEU A 235 -3.23 2.16 14.70
CA LEU A 235 -2.99 3.17 15.73
C LEU A 235 -2.84 2.53 17.11
N TYR A 236 -3.78 1.66 17.50
CA TYR A 236 -3.72 0.93 18.76
C TYR A 236 -2.42 0.12 18.92
N GLU A 237 -1.99 -0.61 17.88
CA GLU A 237 -0.76 -1.40 17.94
C GLU A 237 0.50 -0.51 18.04
N ILE A 238 0.50 0.66 17.38
CA ILE A 238 1.58 1.64 17.52
C ILE A 238 1.63 2.20 18.95
N GLU A 239 0.50 2.63 19.50
CA GLU A 239 0.42 3.17 20.86
C GLU A 239 0.81 2.12 21.92
N LYS A 240 0.39 0.87 21.72
CA LYS A 240 0.79 -0.27 22.56
C LYS A 240 2.31 -0.47 22.57
N LYS A 241 2.98 -0.32 21.42
CA LYS A 241 4.46 -0.37 21.35
C LYS A 241 5.11 0.81 22.05
N GLY A 242 4.55 2.01 21.94
CA GLY A 242 5.02 3.19 22.67
C GLY A 242 4.95 3.00 24.18
N LYS A 243 3.81 2.49 24.69
CA LYS A 243 3.64 2.18 26.13
C LYS A 243 4.60 1.11 26.64
N ALA A 244 4.98 0.18 25.77
CA ALA A 244 5.98 -0.85 26.08
C ALA A 244 7.44 -0.36 25.97
N GLY A 245 7.68 0.93 25.75
CA GLY A 245 9.01 1.53 25.72
C GLY A 245 9.76 1.39 24.40
N TYR A 246 9.10 1.00 23.31
CA TYR A 246 9.74 0.82 21.99
C TYR A 246 9.78 2.08 21.12
N LEU A 247 9.16 3.18 21.57
CA LEU A 247 9.18 4.48 20.90
C LEU A 247 9.86 5.48 21.84
N THR A 248 11.13 5.77 21.61
CA THR A 248 11.81 6.91 22.23
C THR A 248 11.46 8.18 21.43
N PRO A 249 11.20 9.32 22.09
CA PRO A 249 11.09 10.60 21.38
C PRO A 249 12.41 10.85 20.66
N THR A 250 12.35 11.19 19.37
CA THR A 250 13.52 11.71 18.65
C THR A 250 13.98 12.95 19.40
N SER A 251 15.18 12.95 19.98
CA SER A 251 15.75 14.16 20.58
C SER A 251 15.94 15.17 19.46
N GLY A 252 15.03 16.14 19.37
CA GLY A 252 15.19 17.29 18.48
C GLY A 252 16.52 17.94 18.78
N GLY A 253 17.39 17.99 17.78
CA GLY A 253 18.63 18.76 17.84
C GLY A 253 18.29 20.21 18.08
N ASN A 254 18.70 20.73 19.24
CA ASN A 254 18.89 22.16 19.42
C ASN A 254 20.21 22.51 18.70
N ALA A 255 20.11 23.34 17.66
CA ALA A 255 21.19 24.20 17.20
C ALA A 255 20.91 25.61 17.73
#